data_AF-A0A011QJN1-F1
#
_entry.id   AF-A0A011QJN1-F1
#
_cell.length_a   1.000
_cell.length_b   1.000
_cell.length_c   1.000
_cell.angle_alpha   90.00
_cell.angle_beta   90.00
_cell.angle_gamma   90.00
#
_symmetry.space_group_name_H-M   'P 1'
#
loop_
_entity.id
_entity.type
_entity.pdbx_description
1 polymer ?
#
loop_
_entity_poly.entity_id
_entity_poly.type
_entity_poly.pdbx_seq_one_letter_code
_entity_poly.pdbx_strand_id
1 'polypeptide(L)'
;MSKLEQPLDADQLMMLAERIEHLAADDAEWVNRLLQESLRARAHEGELLAAQDSGGPQGPGERGFDEQMVQVALDTAEWLKTLWEVGYMGAGNFRAQPRAAFPAIDLEDVRKSSLFARIRQGKHALPFPPPTRQGLPWHELLEGSAQAHTVSAEIVRDEDGLPMGAIIEGCSEWQVLEEDAERQECVVQHQGKGPKFRLLSVDADSAQLRRELPTLTRQIHLQGRGGFNSYTLEWPQEEGPTQFVALRAATWERAQSEAEHWLAITHPELYGQIRFVGSEN
;
A
#
# COMPACT_ATOMS: atom_id res chain seq x y z
N MET A 1 9.81 35.34 -39.76
CA MET A 1 9.10 36.00 -38.64
C MET A 1 9.09 37.48 -38.94
N SER A 2 7.90 38.08 -39.02
CA SER A 2 7.75 39.50 -39.35
C SER A 2 8.34 40.35 -38.21
N LYS A 3 8.87 41.54 -38.50
CA LYS A 3 9.32 42.52 -37.47
C LYS A 3 8.24 42.85 -36.42
N LEU A 4 6.98 42.45 -36.66
CA LEU A 4 5.83 42.63 -35.79
C LEU A 4 5.72 41.61 -34.64
N GLU A 5 6.58 40.57 -34.59
CA GLU A 5 6.53 39.52 -33.56
C GLU A 5 7.63 39.65 -32.50
N GLN A 6 8.48 40.68 -32.57
CA GLN A 6 9.49 40.91 -31.55
C GLN A 6 8.87 41.64 -30.34
N PRO A 7 9.09 41.16 -29.11
CA PRO A 7 8.63 41.85 -27.91
C PRO A 7 9.30 43.22 -27.83
N LEU A 8 8.50 44.25 -27.56
CA LEU A 8 9.00 45.62 -27.39
C LEU A 8 10.02 45.66 -26.25
N ASP A 9 11.15 46.33 -26.45
CA ASP A 9 12.14 46.56 -25.40
C ASP A 9 11.73 47.74 -24.48
N ALA A 10 12.49 47.96 -23.40
CA ALA A 10 12.18 48.99 -22.42
C ALA A 10 12.20 50.41 -23.01
N ASP A 11 13.13 50.68 -23.93
CA ASP A 11 13.27 51.97 -24.59
C ASP A 11 12.09 52.25 -25.54
N GLN A 12 11.64 51.22 -26.27
CA GLN A 12 10.45 51.29 -27.11
C GLN A 12 9.18 51.54 -26.31
N LEU A 13 9.06 50.97 -25.10
CA LEU A 13 7.93 51.23 -24.21
C LEU A 13 7.95 52.64 -23.63
N MET A 14 9.12 53.18 -23.28
CA MET A 14 9.27 54.57 -22.84
C MET A 14 8.88 55.57 -23.95
N MET A 15 9.30 55.29 -25.20
CA MET A 15 8.88 56.12 -26.35
C MET A 15 7.38 56.10 -26.60
N LEU A 16 6.64 55.06 -26.19
CA LEU A 16 5.18 55.04 -26.31
C LEU A 16 4.50 56.01 -25.35
N ALA A 17 5.06 56.21 -24.14
CA ALA A 17 4.53 57.19 -23.18
C ALA A 17 4.62 58.62 -23.74
N GLU A 18 5.74 58.99 -24.35
CA GLU A 18 5.93 60.30 -25.00
C GLU A 18 5.00 60.50 -26.20
N ARG A 19 4.73 59.43 -26.96
CA ARG A 19 3.81 59.48 -28.12
C ARG A 19 2.35 59.64 -27.71
N ILE A 20 1.97 59.16 -26.52
CA ILE A 20 0.61 59.32 -25.99
C ILE A 20 0.31 60.79 -25.67
N GLU A 21 1.31 61.57 -25.23
CA GLU A 21 1.16 63.01 -24.97
C GLU A 21 0.80 63.83 -26.21
N HIS A 22 1.01 63.28 -27.41
CA HIS A 22 0.70 63.91 -28.69
C HIS A 22 -0.69 63.51 -29.24
N LEU A 23 -1.43 62.64 -28.55
CA LEU A 23 -2.78 62.23 -28.93
C LEU A 23 -3.82 63.28 -28.50
N ALA A 24 -5.00 63.24 -29.14
CA ALA A 24 -6.16 64.01 -28.67
C ALA A 24 -6.55 63.55 -27.25
N ALA A 25 -7.08 64.45 -26.42
CA ALA A 25 -7.33 64.20 -25.00
C ALA A 25 -8.16 62.94 -24.73
N ASP A 26 -9.19 62.70 -25.53
CA ASP A 26 -10.08 61.54 -25.41
C ASP A 26 -9.35 60.23 -25.71
N ASP A 27 -8.40 60.24 -26.65
CA ASP A 27 -7.61 59.06 -27.03
C ASP A 27 -6.43 58.84 -26.09
N ALA A 28 -5.79 59.91 -25.64
CA ALA A 28 -4.67 59.85 -24.72
C ALA A 28 -5.06 59.16 -23.40
N GLU A 29 -6.28 59.41 -22.90
CA GLU A 29 -6.73 58.85 -21.63
C GLU A 29 -6.82 57.31 -21.65
N TRP A 30 -7.51 56.74 -22.66
CA TRP A 30 -7.70 55.28 -22.69
C TRP A 30 -6.43 54.55 -23.13
N VAL A 31 -5.65 55.13 -24.06
CA VAL A 31 -4.37 54.54 -24.50
C VAL A 31 -3.36 54.53 -23.35
N ASN A 32 -3.32 55.58 -22.53
CA ASN A 32 -2.47 55.61 -21.34
C ASN A 32 -2.87 54.54 -20.31
N ARG A 33 -4.18 54.36 -20.06
CA ARG A 33 -4.66 53.28 -19.18
C ARG A 33 -4.26 51.90 -19.70
N LEU A 34 -4.38 51.66 -21.00
CA LEU A 34 -3.98 50.38 -21.60
C LEU A 34 -2.46 50.14 -21.51
N LEU A 35 -1.65 51.19 -21.71
CA LEU A 35 -0.19 51.11 -21.54
C LEU A 35 0.19 50.80 -20.10
N GLN A 36 -0.45 51.44 -19.11
CA GLN A 36 -0.22 51.17 -17.69
C GLN A 36 -0.59 49.73 -17.29
N GLU A 37 -1.71 49.20 -17.78
CA GLU A 37 -2.08 47.80 -17.53
C GLU A 37 -1.10 46.82 -18.20
N SER A 38 -0.62 47.14 -19.40
CA SER A 38 0.40 46.34 -20.09
C SER A 38 1.74 46.34 -19.35
N LEU A 39 2.17 47.49 -18.81
CA LEU A 39 3.37 47.60 -17.99
C LEU A 39 3.22 46.87 -16.66
N ARG A 40 2.05 46.94 -16.02
CA ARG A 40 1.74 46.17 -14.81
C ARG A 40 1.77 44.66 -15.08
N ALA A 41 1.16 44.21 -16.17
CA ALA A 41 1.17 42.81 -16.57
C ALA A 41 2.60 42.31 -16.84
N ARG A 42 3.43 43.13 -17.48
CA ARG A 42 4.84 42.80 -17.76
C ARG A 42 5.71 42.82 -16.50
N ALA A 43 5.47 43.75 -15.57
CA ALA A 43 6.13 43.74 -14.27
C ALA A 43 5.77 42.47 -13.49
N HIS A 44 4.50 42.07 -13.52
CA HIS A 44 4.03 40.84 -12.89
C HIS A 44 4.60 39.57 -13.58
N GLU A 45 4.70 39.55 -14.90
CA GLU A 45 5.39 38.48 -15.64
C GLU A 45 6.88 38.43 -15.27
N GLY A 46 7.53 39.60 -15.16
CA GLY A 46 8.90 39.71 -14.68
C GLY A 46 9.07 39.23 -13.24
N GLU A 47 8.12 39.50 -12.35
CA GLU A 47 8.08 38.96 -10.99
C GLU A 47 7.88 37.44 -10.98
N LEU A 48 7.03 36.89 -11.87
CA LEU A 48 6.83 35.45 -12.01
C LEU A 48 8.05 34.74 -12.56
N LEU A 49 8.71 35.31 -13.57
CA LEU A 49 9.96 34.79 -14.14
C LEU A 49 11.11 34.93 -13.14
N ALA A 50 11.19 36.06 -12.43
CA ALA A 50 12.14 36.24 -11.34
C ALA A 50 11.83 35.29 -10.18
N ALA A 51 10.57 34.96 -9.87
CA ALA A 51 10.21 33.95 -8.88
C ALA A 51 10.54 32.52 -9.35
N GLN A 52 10.54 32.26 -10.66
CA GLN A 52 11.01 31.00 -11.25
C GLN A 52 12.55 30.89 -11.20
N ASP A 53 13.28 31.98 -11.44
CA ASP A 53 14.76 32.05 -11.34
C ASP A 53 15.25 32.16 -9.88
N SER A 54 14.46 32.77 -9.00
CA SER A 54 14.66 32.81 -7.53
C SER A 54 14.18 31.53 -6.84
N GLY A 55 13.44 30.69 -7.58
CA GLY A 55 13.29 29.27 -7.30
C GLY A 55 14.62 28.57 -7.52
N GLY A 56 15.60 28.87 -6.66
CA GLY A 56 16.77 28.02 -6.48
C GLY A 56 16.29 26.57 -6.34
N PRO A 57 17.05 25.58 -6.84
CA PRO A 57 16.59 24.20 -6.92
C PRO A 57 15.89 23.85 -5.62
N GLN A 58 14.56 23.59 -5.70
CA GLN A 58 13.76 23.17 -4.54
C GLN A 58 14.64 22.20 -3.78
N GLY A 59 15.05 22.59 -2.57
CA GLY A 59 16.02 21.82 -1.83
C GLY A 59 15.52 20.38 -1.77
N PRO A 60 16.39 19.35 -1.79
CA PRO A 60 15.96 17.97 -1.72
C PRO A 60 14.95 17.70 -0.57
N GLY A 61 14.91 18.56 0.45
CA GLY A 61 13.89 18.56 1.51
C GLY A 61 12.48 19.05 1.14
N GLU A 62 12.29 20.04 0.25
CA GLU A 62 10.94 20.55 -0.10
C GLU A 62 10.23 19.62 -1.10
N ARG A 63 10.93 19.14 -2.14
CA ARG A 63 10.39 18.06 -3.00
C ARG A 63 10.16 16.78 -2.21
N GLY A 64 11.09 16.43 -1.31
CA GLY A 64 10.92 15.29 -0.43
C GLY A 64 9.70 15.44 0.49
N PHE A 65 9.39 16.64 0.96
CA PHE A 65 8.19 16.92 1.75
C PHE A 65 6.90 16.81 0.92
N ASP A 66 6.88 17.38 -0.28
CA ASP A 66 5.73 17.29 -1.19
C ASP A 66 5.47 15.84 -1.63
N GLU A 67 6.52 15.09 -1.96
CA GLU A 67 6.44 13.66 -2.28
C GLU A 67 5.98 12.83 -1.07
N GLN A 68 6.47 13.14 0.14
CA GLN A 68 5.99 12.51 1.37
C GLN A 68 4.51 12.81 1.63
N MET A 69 4.06 14.04 1.39
CA MET A 69 2.66 14.43 1.55
C MET A 69 1.77 13.70 0.55
N VAL A 70 2.19 13.61 -0.72
CA VAL A 70 1.51 12.83 -1.76
C VAL A 70 1.43 11.36 -1.36
N GLN A 71 2.52 10.76 -0.88
CA GLN A 71 2.52 9.37 -0.43
C GLN A 71 1.58 9.16 0.76
N VAL A 72 1.58 10.05 1.74
CA VAL A 72 0.65 10.00 2.88
C VAL A 72 -0.81 10.08 2.41
N ALA A 73 -1.11 10.93 1.43
CA ALA A 73 -2.46 11.03 0.87
C ALA A 73 -2.88 9.72 0.16
N LEU A 74 -1.98 9.10 -0.62
CA LEU A 74 -2.21 7.82 -1.28
C LEU A 74 -2.41 6.67 -0.28
N ASP A 75 -1.54 6.60 0.73
CA ASP A 75 -1.60 5.60 1.81
C ASP A 75 -2.93 5.74 2.59
N THR A 76 -3.35 6.98 2.84
CA THR A 76 -4.63 7.27 3.51
C THR A 76 -5.80 6.84 2.63
N ALA A 77 -5.75 7.07 1.31
CA ALA A 77 -6.81 6.64 0.40
C ALA A 77 -6.94 5.09 0.35
N GLU A 78 -5.82 4.37 0.27
CA GLU A 78 -5.82 2.89 0.31
C GLU A 78 -6.35 2.37 1.66
N TRP A 79 -5.95 3.03 2.76
CA TRP A 79 -6.42 2.70 4.10
C TRP A 79 -7.94 2.86 4.24
N LEU A 80 -8.48 4.01 3.85
CA LEU A 80 -9.90 4.32 3.89
C LEU A 80 -10.72 3.39 2.97
N LYS A 81 -10.19 3.08 1.78
CA LYS A 81 -10.81 2.12 0.87
C LYS A 81 -10.88 0.73 1.50
N THR A 82 -9.79 0.25 2.08
CA THR A 82 -9.73 -1.06 2.73
C THR A 82 -10.69 -1.13 3.92
N LEU A 83 -10.74 -0.07 4.72
CA LEU A 83 -11.69 0.07 5.83
C LEU A 83 -13.14 -0.07 5.35
N TRP A 84 -13.49 0.60 4.26
CA TRP A 84 -14.82 0.54 3.66
C TRP A 84 -15.19 -0.85 3.13
N GLU A 85 -14.23 -1.52 2.48
CA GLU A 85 -14.46 -2.79 1.78
C GLU A 85 -14.45 -4.01 2.72
N VAL A 86 -13.58 -4.01 3.75
CA VAL A 86 -13.27 -5.21 4.55
C VAL A 86 -13.62 -5.04 6.03
N GLY A 87 -13.78 -3.81 6.53
CA GLY A 87 -14.23 -3.53 7.90
C GLY A 87 -13.27 -3.97 9.02
N TYR A 88 -12.05 -4.39 8.68
CA TYR A 88 -11.15 -5.08 9.60
C TYR A 88 -9.74 -4.45 9.65
N MET A 89 -9.20 -4.26 10.86
CA MET A 89 -7.82 -3.82 11.13
C MET A 89 -7.25 -4.50 12.38
N GLY A 90 -6.00 -4.93 12.31
CA GLY A 90 -5.29 -5.55 13.43
C GLY A 90 -5.16 -4.65 14.66
N ALA A 91 -5.05 -5.33 15.81
CA ALA A 91 -4.81 -4.85 17.18
C ALA A 91 -5.50 -3.54 17.57
N GLY A 92 -6.80 -3.65 17.90
CA GLY A 92 -7.53 -2.64 18.67
C GLY A 92 -8.61 -1.89 17.89
N ASN A 93 -9.78 -2.52 17.80
CA ASN A 93 -11.10 -1.92 17.56
C ASN A 93 -11.31 -1.05 16.31
N PHE A 94 -11.97 -1.65 15.30
CA PHE A 94 -13.10 -1.01 14.65
C PHE A 94 -14.26 -2.00 14.56
N ARG A 95 -15.45 -1.61 15.07
CA ARG A 95 -16.68 -2.43 15.08
C ARG A 95 -17.56 -2.16 13.86
N ALA A 96 -16.99 -1.70 12.74
CA ALA A 96 -17.79 -1.31 11.58
C ALA A 96 -17.97 -2.52 10.65
N GLN A 97 -19.22 -2.94 10.45
CA GLN A 97 -19.54 -3.89 9.39
C GLN A 97 -19.22 -3.24 8.03
N PRO A 98 -18.63 -3.99 7.07
CA PRO A 98 -18.33 -3.48 5.74
C PRO A 98 -19.57 -2.80 5.13
N ARG A 99 -19.38 -1.65 4.48
CA ARG A 99 -20.42 -0.94 3.70
C ARG A 99 -21.67 -0.48 4.47
N ALA A 100 -21.69 -0.52 5.81
CA ALA A 100 -22.85 -0.13 6.61
C ALA A 100 -22.87 1.38 6.94
N ALA A 101 -21.72 1.95 7.35
CA ALA A 101 -21.49 3.37 7.53
C ALA A 101 -19.98 3.63 7.70
N PHE A 102 -19.48 4.78 7.23
CA PHE A 102 -18.08 5.14 7.44
C PHE A 102 -17.90 5.56 8.91
N PRO A 103 -17.00 4.94 9.69
CA PRO A 103 -16.83 5.30 11.09
C PRO A 103 -16.27 6.72 11.23
N ALA A 104 -16.57 7.39 12.34
CA ALA A 104 -15.80 8.55 12.75
C ALA A 104 -14.39 8.07 13.12
N ILE A 105 -13.38 8.62 12.47
CA ILE A 105 -11.96 8.29 12.69
C ILE A 105 -11.33 9.43 13.48
N ASP A 106 -10.74 9.12 14.62
CA ASP A 106 -9.99 10.08 15.42
C ASP A 106 -8.45 9.92 15.28
N LEU A 107 -7.70 10.79 15.95
CA LEU A 107 -6.23 10.78 15.89
C LEU A 107 -5.63 9.50 16.48
N GLU A 108 -6.26 8.94 17.51
CA GLU A 108 -5.76 7.77 18.22
C GLU A 108 -5.99 6.50 17.39
N ASP A 109 -7.09 6.45 16.65
CA ASP A 109 -7.37 5.43 15.65
C ASP A 109 -6.29 5.36 14.57
N VAL A 110 -5.86 6.51 14.05
CA VAL A 110 -4.76 6.59 13.06
C VAL A 110 -3.44 6.10 13.65
N ARG A 111 -3.13 6.52 14.89
CA ARG A 111 -1.87 6.15 15.58
C ARG A 111 -1.79 4.67 15.92
N LYS A 112 -2.91 4.07 16.31
CA LYS A 112 -2.98 2.65 16.68
C LYS A 112 -3.26 1.73 15.49
N SER A 113 -3.62 2.28 14.34
CA SER A 113 -3.92 1.46 13.15
C SER A 113 -2.69 0.73 12.63
N SER A 114 -2.64 -0.58 12.90
CA SER A 114 -1.62 -1.45 12.32
C SER A 114 -1.73 -1.54 10.80
N LEU A 115 -2.93 -1.36 10.24
CA LEU A 115 -3.15 -1.36 8.79
C LEU A 115 -2.57 -0.09 8.16
N PHE A 116 -2.81 1.08 8.76
CA PHE A 116 -2.24 2.33 8.24
C PHE A 116 -0.71 2.29 8.31
N ALA A 117 -0.13 1.85 9.43
CA ALA A 117 1.31 1.67 9.57
C ALA A 117 1.90 0.70 8.52
N ARG A 118 1.14 -0.32 8.11
CA ARG A 118 1.52 -1.28 7.07
C ARG A 118 1.47 -0.66 5.67
N ILE A 119 0.40 0.05 5.32
CA ILE A 119 0.26 0.72 4.02
C ILE A 119 1.36 1.78 3.85
N ARG A 120 1.71 2.51 4.92
CA ARG A 120 2.86 3.44 4.97
C ARG A 120 4.21 2.78 4.62
N GLN A 121 4.31 1.46 4.70
CA GLN A 121 5.50 0.67 4.31
C GLN A 121 5.39 0.11 2.88
N GLY A 122 4.37 0.49 2.10
CA GLY A 122 4.10 -0.01 0.75
C GLY A 122 3.48 -1.41 0.71
N LYS A 123 2.93 -1.89 1.84
CA LYS A 123 2.36 -3.23 1.96
C LYS A 123 0.84 -3.18 1.92
N HIS A 124 0.25 -4.10 1.16
CA HIS A 124 -1.21 -4.21 1.05
C HIS A 124 -1.86 -4.72 2.33
N ALA A 125 -3.16 -4.41 2.47
CA ALA A 125 -4.02 -5.02 3.47
C ALA A 125 -3.89 -6.54 3.44
N LEU A 126 -3.89 -7.14 4.64
CA LEU A 126 -3.86 -8.58 4.74
C LEU A 126 -5.21 -9.16 4.31
N PRO A 127 -5.23 -10.33 3.67
CA PRO A 127 -6.45 -10.80 3.00
C PRO A 127 -7.47 -11.43 3.94
N PHE A 128 -7.12 -11.60 5.22
CA PHE A 128 -7.94 -12.29 6.20
C PHE A 128 -7.84 -11.62 7.59
N PRO A 129 -8.85 -11.83 8.46
CA PRO A 129 -8.89 -11.31 9.83
C PRO A 129 -7.65 -11.67 10.66
N PRO A 130 -7.34 -10.95 11.76
CA PRO A 130 -6.13 -11.17 12.54
C PRO A 130 -6.22 -12.54 13.21
N PRO A 131 -5.09 -13.14 13.60
CA PRO A 131 -5.10 -14.44 14.18
C PRO A 131 -5.19 -14.33 15.71
N THR A 132 -5.09 -13.11 16.23
CA THR A 132 -4.80 -12.73 17.60
C THR A 132 -5.70 -11.55 17.87
N ARG A 133 -6.40 -11.58 19.00
CA ARG A 133 -7.25 -10.47 19.42
C ARG A 133 -6.54 -9.58 20.44
N GLN A 134 -5.47 -10.10 21.05
CA GLN A 134 -4.67 -9.46 22.09
C GLN A 134 -3.18 -9.72 21.82
N GLY A 135 -2.29 -8.99 22.48
CA GLY A 135 -0.85 -9.28 22.49
C GLY A 135 -0.11 -9.00 21.18
N LEU A 136 -0.14 -9.94 20.23
CA LEU A 136 0.78 -9.98 19.09
C LEU A 136 0.12 -9.53 17.79
N PRO A 137 0.58 -8.46 17.13
CA PRO A 137 0.02 -8.04 15.84
C PRO A 137 0.20 -9.09 14.72
N TRP A 138 -0.82 -9.30 13.87
CA TRP A 138 -0.75 -10.24 12.74
C TRP A 138 0.51 -10.07 11.88
N HIS A 139 0.88 -8.82 11.58
CA HIS A 139 2.02 -8.53 10.71
C HIS A 139 3.35 -8.97 11.32
N GLU A 140 3.48 -8.88 12.64
CA GLU A 140 4.66 -9.38 13.35
C GLU A 140 4.74 -10.90 13.27
N LEU A 141 3.59 -11.58 13.32
CA LEU A 141 3.47 -13.03 13.15
C LEU A 141 3.84 -13.53 11.72
N LEU A 142 3.56 -12.72 10.70
CA LEU A 142 3.85 -13.08 9.30
C LEU A 142 5.23 -12.65 8.81
N GLU A 143 5.64 -11.46 9.21
CA GLU A 143 6.75 -10.71 8.62
C GLU A 143 7.79 -10.31 9.65
N GLY A 144 7.57 -10.64 10.92
CA GLY A 144 8.54 -10.41 11.98
C GLY A 144 9.86 -11.12 11.67
N SER A 145 10.95 -10.51 12.12
CA SER A 145 12.28 -11.12 12.07
C SER A 145 12.44 -12.25 13.08
N ALA A 146 11.57 -12.30 14.09
CA ALA A 146 11.55 -13.36 15.09
C ALA A 146 11.11 -14.69 14.46
N GLN A 147 11.87 -15.74 14.71
CA GLN A 147 11.56 -17.08 14.22
C GLN A 147 10.49 -17.79 15.06
N ALA A 148 10.25 -17.32 16.29
CA ALA A 148 9.24 -17.85 17.19
C ALA A 148 8.73 -16.71 18.09
N HIS A 149 7.45 -16.72 18.40
CA HIS A 149 6.81 -15.76 19.27
C HIS A 149 6.22 -16.47 20.48
N THR A 150 6.43 -15.90 21.67
CA THR A 150 5.76 -16.38 22.88
C THR A 150 4.34 -15.84 22.87
N VAL A 151 3.36 -16.73 22.99
CA VAL A 151 1.94 -16.40 22.95
C VAL A 151 1.20 -17.07 24.09
N SER A 152 0.11 -16.46 24.55
CA SER A 152 -0.87 -17.18 25.36
C SER A 152 -1.65 -18.15 24.48
N ALA A 153 -1.67 -19.43 24.85
CA ALA A 153 -2.35 -20.45 24.07
C ALA A 153 -2.97 -21.56 24.94
N GLU A 154 -4.16 -22.01 24.54
CA GLU A 154 -4.88 -23.14 25.13
C GLU A 154 -5.38 -24.06 23.99
N ILE A 155 -5.17 -25.38 24.13
CA ILE A 155 -5.73 -26.37 23.21
C ILE A 155 -7.13 -26.78 23.67
N VAL A 156 -8.13 -26.54 22.84
CA VAL A 156 -9.51 -26.96 23.09
C VAL A 156 -9.67 -28.39 22.60
N ARG A 157 -10.09 -29.28 23.50
CA ARG A 157 -10.34 -30.69 23.21
C ARG A 157 -11.83 -31.00 23.22
N ASP A 158 -12.24 -32.01 22.46
CA ASP A 158 -13.61 -32.54 22.47
C ASP A 158 -13.85 -33.52 23.64
N GLU A 159 -15.04 -34.13 23.68
CA GLU A 159 -15.43 -35.11 24.72
C GLU A 159 -14.57 -36.38 24.70
N ASP A 160 -14.00 -36.74 23.54
CA ASP A 160 -13.11 -37.89 23.35
C ASP A 160 -11.63 -37.54 23.62
N GLY A 161 -11.33 -36.27 23.96
CA GLY A 161 -9.99 -35.78 24.25
C GLY A 161 -9.16 -35.41 23.03
N LEU A 162 -9.75 -35.41 21.82
CA LEU A 162 -9.08 -35.02 20.60
C LEU A 162 -9.01 -33.49 20.47
N PRO A 163 -7.92 -32.94 19.90
CA PRO A 163 -7.80 -31.50 19.72
C PRO A 163 -8.79 -31.01 18.65
N MET A 164 -9.76 -30.19 19.06
CA MET A 164 -10.76 -29.60 18.17
C MET A 164 -10.31 -28.23 17.65
N GLY A 165 -9.52 -27.50 18.43
CA GLY A 165 -9.05 -26.16 18.07
C GLY A 165 -8.09 -25.59 19.10
N ALA A 166 -7.69 -24.35 18.92
CA ALA A 166 -6.87 -23.63 19.87
C ALA A 166 -7.42 -22.22 20.11
N ILE A 167 -7.21 -21.71 21.33
CA ILE A 167 -7.39 -20.32 21.66
C ILE A 167 -6.00 -19.72 21.77
N ILE A 168 -5.64 -18.83 20.85
CA ILE A 168 -4.31 -18.17 20.85
C ILE A 168 -4.52 -16.67 20.93
N GLU A 169 -3.90 -16.02 21.93
CA GLU A 169 -4.01 -14.58 22.16
C GLU A 169 -5.47 -14.08 22.15
N GLY A 170 -6.34 -14.84 22.81
CA GLY A 170 -7.78 -14.57 22.90
C GLY A 170 -8.58 -14.78 21.61
N CYS A 171 -8.00 -15.38 20.57
CA CYS A 171 -8.70 -15.77 19.35
C CYS A 171 -8.99 -17.28 19.34
N SER A 172 -10.26 -17.67 19.27
CA SER A 172 -10.70 -19.08 19.25
C SER A 172 -10.90 -19.66 17.84
N GLU A 173 -10.47 -18.93 16.81
CA GLU A 173 -10.70 -19.29 15.41
C GLU A 173 -9.53 -20.11 14.82
N TRP A 174 -8.65 -20.62 15.68
CA TRP A 174 -7.55 -21.50 15.27
C TRP A 174 -7.99 -22.96 15.23
N GLN A 175 -7.68 -23.59 14.11
CA GLN A 175 -7.90 -25.01 13.89
C GLN A 175 -6.60 -25.75 14.15
N VAL A 176 -6.67 -26.86 14.89
CA VAL A 176 -5.56 -27.80 15.05
C VAL A 176 -5.63 -28.78 13.89
N LEU A 177 -4.57 -28.82 13.07
CA LEU A 177 -4.46 -29.68 11.89
C LEU A 177 -3.76 -31.00 12.21
N GLU A 178 -2.73 -30.94 13.06
CA GLU A 178 -1.90 -32.08 13.46
C GLU A 178 -1.49 -31.89 14.92
N GLU A 179 -1.44 -32.97 15.70
CA GLU A 179 -0.95 -32.98 17.09
C GLU A 179 0.10 -34.09 17.26
N ASP A 180 1.27 -33.72 17.79
CA ASP A 180 2.28 -34.63 18.32
C ASP A 180 2.24 -34.53 19.85
N ALA A 181 1.48 -35.44 20.47
CA ALA A 181 1.30 -35.49 21.91
C ALA A 181 2.59 -35.80 22.68
N GLU A 182 3.56 -36.50 22.09
CA GLU A 182 4.85 -36.79 22.74
C GLU A 182 5.70 -35.53 22.85
N ARG A 183 5.62 -34.66 21.83
CA ARG A 183 6.36 -33.39 21.77
C ARG A 183 5.59 -32.19 22.29
N GLN A 184 4.32 -32.37 22.66
CA GLN A 184 3.42 -31.28 23.05
C GLN A 184 3.37 -30.19 21.97
N GLU A 185 3.33 -30.62 20.71
CA GLU A 185 3.42 -29.78 19.54
C GLU A 185 2.17 -29.93 18.67
N CYS A 186 1.61 -28.82 18.20
CA CYS A 186 0.47 -28.81 17.30
C CYS A 186 0.77 -27.97 16.06
N VAL A 187 0.29 -28.41 14.89
CA VAL A 187 0.21 -27.56 13.71
C VAL A 187 -1.15 -26.90 13.71
N VAL A 188 -1.18 -25.57 13.67
CA VAL A 188 -2.40 -24.77 13.74
C VAL A 188 -2.52 -23.83 12.54
N GLN A 189 -3.76 -23.54 12.14
CA GLN A 189 -4.07 -22.59 11.09
C GLN A 189 -5.31 -21.77 11.44
N HIS A 190 -5.24 -20.46 11.21
CA HIS A 190 -6.33 -19.54 11.56
C HIS A 190 -7.45 -19.61 10.50
N GLN A 191 -8.66 -20.04 10.90
CA GLN A 191 -9.82 -20.24 10.03
C GLN A 191 -9.55 -21.12 8.78
N GLY A 192 -8.54 -21.99 8.82
CA GLY A 192 -8.11 -22.76 7.63
C GLY A 192 -7.53 -21.89 6.51
N LYS A 193 -7.11 -20.65 6.81
CA LYS A 193 -6.57 -19.67 5.86
C LYS A 193 -5.16 -19.25 6.25
N GLY A 194 -4.41 -18.80 5.25
CA GLY A 194 -3.08 -18.26 5.44
C GLY A 194 -2.02 -19.33 5.78
N PRO A 195 -0.87 -18.90 6.31
CA PRO A 195 0.20 -19.83 6.62
C PRO A 195 -0.14 -20.71 7.82
N LYS A 196 0.50 -21.86 7.85
CA LYS A 196 0.46 -22.78 8.98
C LYS A 196 1.50 -22.36 10.01
N PHE A 197 1.19 -22.63 11.27
CA PHE A 197 2.06 -22.37 12.39
C PHE A 197 2.22 -23.61 13.24
N ARG A 198 3.37 -23.70 13.87
CA ARG A 198 3.73 -24.74 14.81
C ARG A 198 3.68 -24.14 16.19
N LEU A 199 2.84 -24.71 17.03
CA LEU A 199 2.59 -24.31 18.40
C LEU A 199 3.24 -25.34 19.32
N LEU A 200 4.24 -24.93 20.10
CA LEU A 200 4.91 -25.76 21.09
C LEU A 200 4.52 -25.27 22.48
N SER A 201 3.82 -26.11 23.25
CA SER A 201 3.42 -25.77 24.62
C SER A 201 4.66 -25.63 25.51
N VAL A 202 4.77 -24.52 26.23
CA VAL A 202 5.85 -24.25 27.18
C VAL A 202 5.35 -24.47 28.61
N ASP A 203 4.25 -23.80 28.95
CA ASP A 203 3.57 -23.89 30.25
C ASP A 203 2.05 -24.01 30.04
N ALA A 204 1.26 -24.03 31.13
CA ALA A 204 -0.20 -24.22 31.07
C ALA A 204 -0.94 -23.22 30.18
N ASP A 205 -0.50 -21.96 30.16
CA ASP A 205 -1.15 -20.86 29.42
C ASP A 205 -0.23 -20.20 28.38
N SER A 206 0.96 -20.76 28.13
CA SER A 206 2.02 -20.14 27.31
C SER A 206 2.63 -21.13 26.33
N ALA A 207 2.81 -20.70 25.09
CA ALA A 207 3.37 -21.50 24.00
C ALA A 207 4.30 -20.69 23.10
N GLN A 208 5.17 -21.39 22.37
CA GLN A 208 5.94 -20.82 21.26
C GLN A 208 5.20 -21.06 19.95
N LEU A 209 4.86 -19.98 19.26
CA LEU A 209 4.24 -20.01 17.94
C LEU A 209 5.27 -19.65 16.87
N ARG A 210 5.50 -20.58 15.94
CA ARG A 210 6.45 -20.41 14.83
C ARG A 210 5.76 -20.63 13.49
N ARG A 211 6.00 -19.74 12.53
CA ARG A 211 5.52 -19.92 11.15
C ARG A 211 6.21 -21.11 10.48
N GLU A 212 5.43 -21.98 9.85
CA GLU A 212 5.99 -23.02 9.00
C GLU A 212 6.45 -22.45 7.67
N LEU A 213 7.59 -22.96 7.18
CA LEU A 213 8.10 -22.57 5.87
C LEU A 213 7.16 -23.09 4.77
N PRO A 214 7.02 -22.35 3.66
CA PRO A 214 6.30 -22.84 2.49
C PRO A 214 6.83 -24.20 2.04
N THR A 215 5.93 -25.19 1.98
CA THR A 215 6.23 -26.56 1.52
C THR A 215 5.86 -26.76 0.05
N LEU A 216 4.91 -25.96 -0.46
CA LEU A 216 4.47 -25.99 -1.83
C LEU A 216 5.30 -25.04 -2.70
N THR A 217 5.45 -25.38 -3.97
CA THR A 217 6.18 -24.55 -4.94
C THR A 217 5.34 -24.32 -6.18
N ARG A 218 5.35 -23.08 -6.70
CA ARG A 218 4.67 -22.69 -7.95
C ARG A 218 5.61 -21.91 -8.85
N GLN A 219 5.46 -22.13 -10.16
CA GLN A 219 6.29 -21.51 -11.17
C GLN A 219 5.69 -20.17 -11.61
N ILE A 220 6.52 -19.14 -11.70
CA ILE A 220 6.20 -17.91 -12.40
C ILE A 220 7.10 -17.85 -13.63
N HIS A 221 6.47 -17.86 -14.81
CA HIS A 221 7.16 -17.83 -16.09
C HIS A 221 7.37 -16.40 -16.53
N LEU A 222 8.61 -16.07 -16.90
CA LEU A 222 8.95 -14.84 -17.59
C LEU A 222 8.85 -15.04 -19.11
N GLN A 223 8.05 -14.21 -19.78
CA GLN A 223 7.91 -14.19 -21.23
C GLN A 223 8.31 -12.82 -21.79
N GLY A 224 9.40 -12.78 -22.56
CA GLY A 224 9.86 -11.59 -23.26
C GLY A 224 9.37 -11.55 -24.71
N ARG A 225 8.67 -10.48 -25.12
CA ARG A 225 8.36 -10.21 -26.54
C ARG A 225 8.55 -8.73 -26.85
N GLY A 226 9.38 -8.42 -27.86
CA GLY A 226 9.57 -7.05 -28.35
C GLY A 226 10.11 -6.06 -27.31
N GLY A 227 10.91 -6.53 -26.34
CA GLY A 227 11.44 -5.70 -25.26
C GLY A 227 10.51 -5.53 -24.05
N PHE A 228 9.32 -6.14 -24.08
CA PHE A 228 8.41 -6.18 -22.93
C PHE A 228 8.49 -7.53 -22.23
N ASN A 229 8.63 -7.49 -20.90
CA ASN A 229 8.56 -8.64 -20.02
C ASN A 229 7.13 -8.79 -19.52
N SER A 230 6.60 -10.00 -19.58
CA SER A 230 5.31 -10.37 -18.99
C SER A 230 5.50 -11.58 -18.10
N TYR A 231 4.80 -11.61 -16.96
CA TYR A 231 4.87 -12.69 -15.99
C TYR A 231 3.55 -13.44 -15.95
N THR A 232 3.62 -14.77 -15.89
CA THR A 232 2.45 -15.64 -15.76
C THR A 232 2.67 -16.64 -14.64
N LEU A 233 1.70 -16.74 -13.72
CA LEU A 233 1.69 -17.77 -12.68
C LEU A 233 1.12 -19.07 -13.27
N GLU A 234 1.87 -20.15 -13.12
CA GLU A 234 1.41 -21.50 -13.42
C GLU A 234 0.61 -22.07 -12.24
N TRP A 235 -0.64 -22.41 -12.49
CA TRP A 235 -1.56 -22.93 -11.46
C TRP A 235 -2.18 -24.26 -11.88
N PRO A 236 -1.93 -25.36 -11.14
CA PRO A 236 -2.58 -26.63 -11.41
C PRO A 236 -4.06 -26.57 -10.99
N GLN A 237 -4.96 -26.98 -11.87
CA GLN A 237 -6.38 -27.17 -11.55
C GLN A 237 -6.63 -28.60 -11.03
N GLU A 238 -7.60 -28.78 -10.14
CA GLU A 238 -7.91 -30.09 -9.53
C GLU A 238 -8.33 -31.14 -10.57
N GLU A 239 -9.07 -30.72 -11.59
CA GLU A 239 -9.44 -31.55 -12.75
C GLU A 239 -9.31 -30.74 -14.04
N GLY A 240 -8.12 -30.72 -14.65
CA GLY A 240 -7.95 -30.05 -15.93
C GLY A 240 -6.52 -29.67 -16.29
N PRO A 241 -6.35 -29.00 -17.43
CA PRO A 241 -5.07 -28.44 -17.82
C PRO A 241 -4.65 -27.33 -16.84
N THR A 242 -3.33 -27.18 -16.69
CA THR A 242 -2.74 -26.09 -15.94
C THR A 242 -3.23 -24.73 -16.43
N GLN A 243 -3.67 -23.88 -15.50
CA GLN A 243 -4.08 -22.51 -15.76
C GLN A 243 -2.87 -21.58 -15.70
N PHE A 244 -2.79 -20.66 -16.66
CA PHE A 244 -1.80 -19.58 -16.66
C PHE A 244 -2.49 -18.27 -16.31
N VAL A 245 -2.15 -17.70 -15.15
CA VAL A 245 -2.70 -16.45 -14.65
C VAL A 245 -1.75 -15.32 -15.00
N ALA A 246 -2.21 -14.35 -15.80
CA ALA A 246 -1.41 -13.17 -16.13
C ALA A 246 -1.21 -12.30 -14.88
N LEU A 247 0.04 -12.03 -14.54
CA LEU A 247 0.42 -11.19 -13.41
C LEU A 247 0.68 -9.78 -13.92
N ARG A 248 0.10 -8.78 -13.24
CA ARG A 248 0.29 -7.36 -13.58
C ARG A 248 1.61 -6.85 -13.03
N ALA A 249 2.70 -7.36 -13.61
CA ALA A 249 4.06 -7.09 -13.14
C ALA A 249 5.04 -6.90 -14.31
N ALA A 250 6.02 -6.03 -14.10
CA ALA A 250 7.15 -5.80 -15.00
C ALA A 250 8.49 -6.25 -14.39
N THR A 251 8.51 -6.59 -13.10
CA THR A 251 9.65 -7.12 -12.36
C THR A 251 9.29 -8.41 -11.64
N TRP A 252 10.31 -9.19 -11.26
CA TRP A 252 10.13 -10.44 -10.53
C TRP A 252 9.46 -10.23 -9.16
N GLU A 253 9.92 -9.23 -8.40
CA GLU A 253 9.38 -8.92 -7.06
C GLU A 253 7.90 -8.56 -7.16
N ARG A 254 7.53 -7.76 -8.17
CA ARG A 254 6.12 -7.41 -8.40
C ARG A 254 5.30 -8.63 -8.84
N ALA A 255 5.88 -9.53 -9.62
CA ALA A 255 5.21 -10.76 -10.02
C ALA A 255 4.91 -11.65 -8.81
N GLN A 256 5.87 -11.78 -7.87
CA GLN A 256 5.64 -12.49 -6.62
C GLN A 256 4.51 -11.85 -5.80
N SER A 257 4.53 -10.52 -5.61
CA SER A 257 3.47 -9.84 -4.86
C SER A 257 2.08 -9.97 -5.50
N GLU A 258 1.99 -9.87 -6.84
CA GLU A 258 0.72 -10.08 -7.56
C GLU A 258 0.25 -11.54 -7.45
N ALA A 259 1.16 -12.51 -7.48
CA ALA A 259 0.82 -13.92 -7.30
C ALA A 259 0.35 -14.22 -5.87
N GLU A 260 0.99 -13.64 -4.85
CA GLU A 260 0.55 -13.71 -3.45
C GLU A 260 -0.84 -13.07 -3.27
N HIS A 261 -1.08 -11.92 -3.90
CA HIS A 261 -2.38 -11.24 -3.86
C HIS A 261 -3.47 -12.05 -4.57
N TRP A 262 -3.15 -12.66 -5.71
CA TRP A 262 -4.08 -13.56 -6.39
C TRP A 262 -4.44 -14.76 -5.50
N LEU A 263 -3.45 -15.45 -4.92
CA LEU A 263 -3.66 -16.55 -3.97
C LEU A 263 -4.56 -16.14 -2.79
N ALA A 264 -4.29 -14.98 -2.23
CA ALA A 264 -5.06 -14.42 -1.13
C ALA A 264 -6.56 -14.30 -1.43
N ILE A 265 -6.93 -14.09 -2.70
CA ILE A 265 -8.32 -13.93 -3.15
C ILE A 265 -8.92 -15.27 -3.59
N THR A 266 -8.18 -16.09 -4.34
CA THR A 266 -8.72 -17.29 -4.99
C THR A 266 -8.50 -18.57 -4.19
N HIS A 267 -7.39 -18.64 -3.45
CA HIS A 267 -6.94 -19.81 -2.68
C HIS A 267 -6.39 -19.40 -1.30
N PRO A 268 -7.20 -18.71 -0.47
CA PRO A 268 -6.73 -18.19 0.83
C PRO A 268 -6.22 -19.30 1.76
N GLU A 269 -6.66 -20.54 1.59
CA GLU A 269 -6.20 -21.73 2.30
C GLU A 269 -4.74 -22.10 2.01
N LEU A 270 -4.17 -21.64 0.88
CA LEU A 270 -2.79 -21.87 0.47
C LEU A 270 -1.88 -20.64 0.62
N TYR A 271 -2.45 -19.48 0.99
CA TYR A 271 -1.70 -18.25 1.13
C TYR A 271 -0.56 -18.40 2.15
N GLY A 272 0.65 -17.98 1.80
CA GLY A 272 1.82 -18.06 2.67
C GLY A 272 2.41 -19.47 2.86
N GLN A 273 1.84 -20.49 2.19
CA GLN A 273 2.33 -21.87 2.14
C GLN A 273 3.02 -22.21 0.80
N ILE A 274 2.97 -21.29 -0.17
CA ILE A 274 3.55 -21.45 -1.50
C ILE A 274 4.81 -20.59 -1.63
N ARG A 275 5.88 -21.20 -2.15
CA ARG A 275 7.08 -20.52 -2.63
C ARG A 275 7.02 -20.35 -4.13
N PHE A 276 7.26 -19.14 -4.61
CA PHE A 276 7.35 -18.87 -6.05
C PHE A 276 8.79 -19.01 -6.54
N VAL A 277 8.96 -19.72 -7.63
CA VAL A 277 10.25 -19.93 -8.31
C VAL A 277 10.15 -19.44 -9.75
N GLY A 278 11.23 -18.84 -10.23
CA GLY A 278 11.29 -18.29 -11.58
C GLY A 278 11.70 -19.37 -12.57
N SER A 279 10.98 -19.47 -13.67
CA SER A 279 11.41 -20.18 -14.87
C SER A 279 11.70 -19.16 -15.96
N GLU A 280 12.95 -19.15 -16.43
CA GLU A 280 13.29 -18.58 -17.73
C GLU A 280 12.96 -19.64 -18.78
N ASN A 281 12.09 -19.31 -19.74
CA ASN A 281 11.81 -20.14 -20.91
C ASN A 281 12.82 -19.87 -22.02
#